data_AF-A0A4P5XGP0-F1
#
_entry.id   AF-A0A4P5XGP0-F1
#
_cell.length_a   1.000
_cell.length_b   1.000
_cell.length_c   1.000
_cell.angle_alpha   90.00
_cell.angle_beta   90.00
_cell.angle_gamma   90.00
#
_symmetry.space_group_name_H-M   'P 1'
#
loop_
_entity.id
_entity.type
_entity.pdbx_description
1 polymer ?
#
loop_
_entity_poly.entity_id
_entity_poly.type
_entity_poly.pdbx_seq_one_letter_code
_entity_poly.pdbx_strand_id
1 'polypeptide(L)'
;MTTAPPLSPPLATRTAIIIAATIAIIATLLAIASLVYTIRRERTREAAVARLMTERNTINPADVAASLRTLKLITVQITTSVRVEKKVESMLLGDANIAVQTPVVVSYGTDLSQLAADGIRIETVGDKKIIRVKVPAPTRQAVEIFAEAQQATVQKNWRRYVWWTGSNELSEAKAQVPLEARALELLPADRKKIEDDTREQVRRLIEALVSSQGQVIVEFE
;
A
#
# COMPACT_ATOMS: atom_id res chain seq x y z
N MET A 1 -64.43 -43.40 -72.47
CA MET A 1 -63.85 -42.28 -71.70
C MET A 1 -62.35 -42.46 -71.71
N THR A 2 -61.67 -41.74 -72.60
CA THR A 2 -60.22 -41.89 -72.85
C THR A 2 -59.56 -40.61 -72.38
N THR A 3 -58.90 -40.65 -71.23
CA THR A 3 -58.18 -39.52 -70.64
C THR A 3 -56.87 -39.30 -71.40
N ALA A 4 -56.69 -38.09 -71.95
CA ALA A 4 -55.49 -37.70 -72.66
C ALA A 4 -54.28 -37.60 -71.70
N PRO A 5 -53.09 -38.04 -72.10
CA PRO A 5 -51.89 -37.97 -71.27
C PRO A 5 -51.43 -36.50 -71.10
N PRO A 6 -50.88 -36.14 -69.93
CA PRO A 6 -50.39 -34.79 -69.68
C PRO A 6 -49.20 -34.46 -70.58
N LEU A 7 -49.29 -33.31 -71.24
CA LEU A 7 -48.23 -32.72 -72.06
C LEU A 7 -46.97 -32.52 -71.22
N SER A 8 -45.88 -33.14 -71.65
CA SER A 8 -44.55 -32.95 -71.06
C SER A 8 -44.12 -31.49 -71.19
N PRO A 9 -43.57 -30.88 -70.12
CA PRO A 9 -43.14 -29.49 -70.16
C PRO A 9 -42.00 -29.29 -71.17
N PRO A 10 -41.94 -28.13 -71.84
CA PRO A 10 -40.94 -27.86 -72.87
C PRO A 10 -39.52 -27.91 -72.28
N LEU A 11 -38.58 -28.49 -73.03
CA LEU A 11 -37.17 -28.69 -72.64
C LEU A 11 -36.48 -27.40 -72.15
N ALA A 12 -36.93 -26.23 -72.61
CA ALA A 12 -36.43 -24.91 -72.21
C ALA A 12 -36.68 -24.59 -70.72
N THR A 13 -37.73 -25.13 -70.10
CA THR A 13 -38.04 -24.85 -68.69
C THR A 13 -37.11 -25.59 -67.73
N ARG A 14 -36.59 -26.76 -68.13
CA ARG A 14 -35.69 -27.57 -67.28
C ARG A 14 -34.30 -26.94 -67.13
N THR A 15 -33.75 -26.35 -68.20
CA THR A 15 -32.43 -25.70 -68.15
C THR A 15 -32.44 -24.43 -67.31
N ALA A 16 -33.52 -23.63 -67.39
CA ALA A 16 -33.69 -22.43 -66.57
C ALA A 16 -33.75 -22.76 -65.06
N ILE A 17 -34.44 -23.85 -64.67
CA ILE A 17 -34.53 -24.28 -63.27
C ILE A 17 -33.15 -24.73 -62.74
N ILE A 18 -32.35 -25.43 -63.54
CA ILE A 18 -31.00 -25.86 -63.14
C ILE A 18 -30.06 -24.66 -62.96
N ILE A 19 -30.13 -23.67 -63.86
CA ILE A 19 -29.32 -22.44 -63.76
C ILE A 19 -29.74 -21.62 -62.52
N ALA A 20 -31.04 -21.45 -62.28
CA ALA A 20 -31.51 -20.74 -61.09
C ALA A 20 -31.09 -21.44 -59.78
N ALA A 21 -31.18 -22.77 -59.74
CA ALA A 21 -30.75 -23.56 -58.58
C ALA A 21 -29.25 -23.45 -58.31
N THR A 22 -28.41 -23.49 -59.35
CA THR A 22 -26.96 -23.34 -59.20
C THR A 22 -26.56 -21.94 -58.72
N ILE A 23 -27.21 -20.88 -59.23
CA ILE A 23 -26.99 -19.51 -58.74
C ILE A 23 -27.40 -19.38 -57.27
N ALA A 24 -28.55 -19.96 -56.88
CA ALA A 24 -29.01 -19.93 -55.49
C ALA A 24 -28.04 -20.64 -54.53
N ILE A 25 -27.48 -21.79 -54.96
CA ILE A 25 -26.48 -22.54 -54.18
C ILE A 25 -25.17 -21.74 -54.03
N ILE A 26 -24.70 -21.11 -55.11
CA ILE A 26 -23.47 -20.29 -55.06
C ILE A 26 -23.68 -19.08 -54.14
N ALA A 27 -24.84 -18.42 -54.23
CA ALA A 27 -25.17 -17.27 -53.38
C ALA A 27 -25.24 -17.66 -51.89
N THR A 28 -25.82 -18.83 -51.56
CA THR A 28 -25.86 -19.32 -50.18
C THR A 28 -24.46 -19.70 -49.67
N LEU A 29 -23.62 -20.34 -50.49
CA LEU A 29 -22.24 -20.65 -50.11
C LEU A 29 -21.41 -19.39 -49.86
N LEU A 30 -21.59 -18.33 -50.66
CA LEU A 30 -20.92 -17.04 -50.46
C LEU A 30 -21.39 -16.34 -49.18
N ALA A 31 -22.68 -16.38 -48.88
CA ALA A 31 -23.22 -15.81 -47.65
C ALA A 31 -22.68 -16.53 -46.41
N ILE A 32 -22.62 -17.87 -46.45
CA ILE A 32 -22.05 -18.69 -45.36
C ILE A 32 -20.55 -18.40 -45.21
N ALA A 33 -19.79 -18.33 -46.31
CA ALA A 33 -18.37 -18.02 -46.27
C ALA A 33 -18.10 -16.63 -45.68
N SER A 34 -18.90 -15.63 -46.04
CA SER A 34 -18.83 -14.27 -45.48
C SER A 34 -19.14 -14.24 -43.98
N LEU A 35 -20.17 -14.97 -43.54
CA LEU A 35 -20.51 -15.11 -42.12
C LEU A 35 -19.39 -15.80 -41.32
N VAL A 36 -18.83 -16.89 -41.84
CA VAL A 36 -17.70 -17.58 -41.19
C VAL A 36 -16.46 -16.68 -41.13
N TYR A 37 -16.21 -15.90 -42.18
CA TYR A 37 -15.09 -14.96 -42.22
C TYR A 37 -15.25 -13.83 -41.17
N THR A 38 -16.45 -13.26 -41.04
CA THR A 38 -16.73 -12.22 -40.02
C THR A 38 -16.59 -12.76 -38.60
N ILE A 39 -17.13 -13.95 -38.31
CA ILE A 39 -16.98 -14.60 -36.99
C ILE A 39 -15.51 -14.90 -36.67
N ARG A 40 -14.72 -15.39 -37.63
CA ARG A 40 -13.26 -15.60 -37.42
C ARG A 40 -12.52 -14.30 -37.18
N ARG A 41 -12.90 -13.23 -37.89
CA ARG A 41 -12.30 -11.90 -37.74
C ARG A 41 -12.61 -11.29 -36.37
N GLU A 42 -13.82 -11.49 -35.85
CA GLU A 42 -14.20 -11.03 -34.51
C GLU A 42 -13.43 -11.79 -33.43
N ARG A 43 -13.38 -13.12 -33.49
CA ARG A 43 -12.60 -13.93 -32.52
C ARG A 43 -11.12 -13.58 -32.47
N THR A 44 -10.51 -13.27 -33.62
CA THR A 44 -9.10 -12.87 -33.68
C THR A 44 -8.87 -11.48 -33.09
N ARG A 45 -9.81 -10.54 -33.28
CA ARG A 45 -9.78 -9.23 -32.63
C ARG A 45 -9.99 -9.33 -31.12
N GLU A 46 -10.96 -10.11 -30.67
CA GLU A 46 -11.21 -10.36 -29.24
C GLU A 46 -9.99 -10.99 -28.57
N ALA A 47 -9.36 -11.99 -29.21
CA ALA A 47 -8.14 -12.59 -28.69
C ALA A 47 -6.97 -11.59 -28.63
N ALA A 48 -6.82 -10.71 -29.61
CA ALA A 48 -5.80 -9.67 -29.61
C ALA A 48 -6.05 -8.62 -28.50
N VAL A 49 -7.30 -8.18 -28.33
CA VAL A 49 -7.68 -7.24 -27.26
C VAL A 49 -7.52 -7.88 -25.88
N ALA A 50 -7.92 -9.15 -25.71
CA ALA A 50 -7.73 -9.90 -24.47
C ALA A 50 -6.26 -10.04 -24.12
N ARG A 51 -5.38 -10.30 -25.11
CA ARG A 51 -3.92 -10.31 -24.93
C ARG A 51 -3.36 -8.96 -24.53
N LEU A 52 -3.76 -7.88 -25.19
CA LEU A 52 -3.32 -6.52 -24.83
C LEU A 52 -3.81 -6.12 -23.42
N MET A 53 -5.00 -6.55 -23.02
CA MET A 53 -5.54 -6.34 -21.67
C MET A 53 -4.80 -7.18 -20.63
N THR A 54 -4.38 -8.41 -20.95
CA THR A 54 -3.57 -9.25 -20.04
C THR A 54 -2.14 -8.73 -19.94
N GLU A 55 -1.55 -8.29 -21.04
CA GLU A 55 -0.19 -7.74 -21.09
C GLU A 55 -0.10 -6.40 -20.33
N ARG A 56 -1.08 -5.50 -20.50
CA ARG A 56 -1.18 -4.26 -19.69
C ARG A 56 -1.44 -4.50 -18.21
N ASN A 57 -2.03 -5.63 -17.84
CA ASN A 57 -2.34 -5.96 -16.44
C ASN A 57 -1.23 -6.80 -15.78
N THR A 58 -0.06 -6.88 -16.42
CA THR A 58 1.13 -7.44 -15.80
C THR A 58 1.74 -6.38 -14.89
N ILE A 59 1.61 -6.60 -13.58
CA ILE A 59 2.17 -5.71 -12.56
C ILE A 59 3.69 -5.80 -12.67
N ASN A 60 4.33 -4.72 -13.09
CA ASN A 60 5.77 -4.63 -13.17
C ASN A 60 6.34 -4.22 -11.80
N PRO A 61 7.20 -5.04 -11.17
CA PRO A 61 7.80 -4.69 -9.87
C PRO A 61 8.61 -3.39 -9.92
N ALA A 62 9.20 -3.07 -11.08
CA ALA A 62 9.95 -1.81 -11.25
C ALA A 62 9.05 -0.58 -11.15
N ASP A 63 7.82 -0.65 -11.68
CA ASP A 63 6.86 0.45 -11.64
C ASP A 63 6.28 0.64 -10.23
N VAL A 64 6.05 -0.46 -9.51
CA VAL A 64 5.68 -0.42 -8.08
C VAL A 64 6.80 0.20 -7.25
N ALA A 65 8.05 -0.23 -7.46
CA ALA A 65 9.21 0.36 -6.78
C ALA A 65 9.35 1.85 -7.09
N ALA A 66 9.24 2.26 -8.35
CA ALA A 66 9.31 3.66 -8.75
C ALA A 66 8.18 4.51 -8.11
N SER A 67 6.98 3.97 -8.05
CA SER A 67 5.83 4.61 -7.40
C SER A 67 6.05 4.77 -5.89
N LEU A 68 6.57 3.73 -5.22
CA LEU A 68 6.90 3.77 -3.79
C LEU A 68 8.03 4.77 -3.49
N ARG A 69 9.07 4.83 -4.33
CA ARG A 69 10.16 5.82 -4.21
C ARG A 69 9.68 7.26 -4.31
N THR A 70 8.61 7.51 -5.07
CA THR A 70 8.04 8.86 -5.24
C THR A 70 7.52 9.42 -3.91
N LEU A 71 7.07 8.56 -3.00
CA LEU A 71 6.56 8.97 -1.70
C LEU A 71 7.67 9.25 -0.69
N LYS A 72 8.88 8.73 -0.94
CA LYS A 72 10.13 8.93 -0.19
C LYS A 72 10.11 8.47 1.26
N LEU A 73 9.16 8.92 2.07
CA LEU A 73 9.13 8.68 3.51
C LEU A 73 7.70 8.40 3.98
N ILE A 74 7.54 7.30 4.72
CA ILE A 74 6.32 7.02 5.49
C ILE A 74 6.65 7.20 6.95
N THR A 75 5.83 7.95 7.68
CA THR A 75 6.06 8.26 9.09
C THR A 75 4.93 7.77 10.00
N VAL A 76 5.31 7.17 11.12
CA VAL A 76 4.41 6.78 12.22
C VAL A 76 4.84 7.54 13.48
N GLN A 77 3.86 8.11 14.17
CA GLN A 77 4.10 8.90 15.38
C GLN A 77 3.66 8.14 16.63
N ILE A 78 4.47 8.20 17.69
CA ILE A 78 4.09 7.74 19.02
C ILE A 78 4.16 8.90 19.99
N THR A 79 3.03 9.13 20.67
CA THR A 79 2.96 10.04 21.81
C THR A 79 3.32 9.28 23.07
N THR A 80 4.33 9.76 23.78
CA THR A 80 4.78 9.23 25.07
C THR A 80 5.14 10.38 26.00
N SER A 81 5.59 10.10 27.22
CA SER A 81 6.03 11.12 28.16
C SER A 81 7.38 10.76 28.74
N VAL A 82 8.27 11.73 28.79
CA VAL A 82 9.58 11.61 29.45
C VAL A 82 9.45 12.18 30.85
N ARG A 83 9.90 11.43 31.84
CA ARG A 83 9.94 11.85 33.24
C ARG A 83 11.39 11.94 33.68
N VAL A 84 11.83 13.15 34.00
CA VAL A 84 13.15 13.42 34.58
C VAL A 84 12.96 13.61 36.08
N GLU A 85 13.66 12.82 36.87
CA GLU A 85 13.66 12.93 38.33
C GLU A 85 15.03 13.38 38.81
N LYS A 86 15.07 14.45 39.58
CA LYS A 86 16.27 14.93 40.25
C LYS A 86 16.04 14.91 41.75
N LYS A 87 16.86 14.11 42.44
CA LYS A 87 16.95 14.11 43.90
C LYS A 87 18.01 15.13 44.31
N VAL A 88 17.62 16.09 45.12
CA VAL A 88 18.52 17.10 45.68
C VAL A 88 18.71 16.76 47.15
N GLU A 89 19.91 16.33 47.50
CA GLU A 89 20.33 16.13 48.88
C GLU A 89 21.24 17.29 49.28
N SER A 90 20.77 18.12 50.21
CA SER A 90 21.54 19.25 50.71
C SER A 90 21.57 19.23 52.23
N MET A 91 22.79 19.15 52.79
CA MET A 91 22.99 19.21 54.25
C MET A 91 22.40 20.47 54.89
N LEU A 92 22.32 21.57 54.13
CA LEU A 92 21.84 22.86 54.63
C LEU A 92 20.37 23.15 54.28
N LEU A 93 19.89 22.67 53.12
CA LEU A 93 18.60 23.08 52.54
C LEU A 93 17.50 22.00 52.64
N GLY A 94 17.85 20.78 53.06
CA GLY A 94 16.92 19.64 53.15
C GLY A 94 16.83 18.83 51.85
N ASP A 95 16.01 17.78 51.88
CA ASP A 95 15.84 16.86 50.77
C ASP A 95 14.62 17.23 49.92
N ALA A 96 14.82 17.30 48.60
CA ALA A 96 13.75 17.55 47.65
C ALA A 96 13.81 16.58 46.47
N ASN A 97 12.64 16.09 46.05
CA ASN A 97 12.48 15.32 44.82
C ASN A 97 11.75 16.20 43.80
N ILE A 98 12.42 16.52 42.71
CA ILE A 98 11.85 17.28 41.60
C ILE A 98 11.61 16.30 40.46
N ALA A 99 10.36 16.16 40.05
CA ALA A 99 9.97 15.35 38.91
C ALA A 99 9.38 16.26 37.83
N VAL A 100 9.94 16.21 36.63
CA VAL A 100 9.48 16.94 35.45
C VAL A 100 8.99 15.92 34.44
N GLN A 101 7.68 15.91 34.18
CA GLN A 101 7.07 15.07 33.16
C GLN A 101 6.69 15.92 31.96
N THR A 102 7.21 15.56 30.78
CA THR A 102 6.96 16.31 29.54
C THR A 102 6.46 15.34 28.47
N PRO A 103 5.31 15.62 27.82
CA PRO A 103 4.86 14.82 26.69
C PRO A 103 5.79 15.06 25.49
N VAL A 104 6.11 13.96 24.81
CA VAL A 104 6.96 13.95 23.62
C VAL A 104 6.29 13.12 22.52
N VAL A 105 6.42 13.57 21.29
CA VAL A 105 6.01 12.81 20.11
C VAL A 105 7.26 12.37 19.39
N VAL A 106 7.44 11.06 19.26
CA VAL A 106 8.56 10.48 18.53
C VAL A 106 8.05 10.04 17.17
N SER A 107 8.64 10.61 16.12
CA SER A 107 8.33 10.26 14.73
C SER A 107 9.34 9.21 14.26
N TYR A 108 8.82 8.06 13.86
CA TYR A 108 9.54 7.01 13.17
C TYR A 108 9.21 7.05 11.70
N GLY A 109 10.16 6.71 10.84
CA GLY A 109 9.89 6.62 9.42
C GLY A 109 10.73 5.58 8.71
N THR A 110 10.15 5.05 7.65
CA THR A 110 10.80 4.15 6.70
C THR A 110 11.10 4.94 5.43
N ASP A 111 12.38 5.02 5.09
CA ASP A 111 12.84 5.60 3.84
C ASP A 111 12.61 4.59 2.70
N LEU A 112 11.75 4.97 1.74
CA LEU A 112 11.43 4.18 0.56
C LEU A 112 12.24 4.62 -0.66
N SER A 113 13.06 5.67 -0.56
CA SER A 113 13.82 6.21 -1.69
C SER A 113 14.84 5.23 -2.25
N GLN A 114 15.37 4.35 -1.40
CA GLN A 114 16.36 3.33 -1.75
C GLN A 114 15.75 1.96 -2.05
N LEU A 115 14.42 1.83 -2.07
CA LEU A 115 13.74 0.55 -2.28
C LEU A 115 14.15 -0.05 -3.64
N ALA A 116 14.88 -1.17 -3.67
CA ALA A 116 15.27 -1.82 -4.91
C ALA A 116 14.09 -2.60 -5.54
N ALA A 117 14.07 -2.71 -6.87
CA ALA A 117 13.07 -3.54 -7.55
C ALA A 117 13.18 -5.02 -7.15
N ASP A 118 14.39 -5.47 -6.81
CA ASP A 118 14.67 -6.83 -6.34
C ASP A 118 14.02 -7.17 -4.99
N GLY A 119 13.67 -6.14 -4.21
CA GLY A 119 12.93 -6.27 -2.96
C GLY A 119 11.44 -6.56 -3.17
N ILE A 120 10.94 -6.48 -4.41
CA ILE A 120 9.55 -6.73 -4.77
C ILE A 120 9.46 -8.04 -5.56
N ARG A 121 8.80 -9.04 -4.99
CA ARG A 121 8.53 -10.32 -5.64
C ARG A 121 7.04 -10.51 -5.83
N ILE A 122 6.66 -10.90 -7.04
CA ILE A 122 5.27 -11.17 -7.40
C ILE A 122 5.17 -12.66 -7.70
N GLU A 123 4.45 -13.38 -6.84
CA GLU A 123 4.22 -14.81 -6.94
C GLU A 123 2.75 -15.02 -7.32
N THR A 124 2.47 -15.87 -8.31
CA THR A 124 1.09 -16.25 -8.66
C THR A 124 0.79 -17.61 -8.02
N VAL A 125 -0.10 -17.64 -7.03
CA VAL A 125 -0.52 -18.87 -6.34
C VAL A 125 -1.99 -19.13 -6.66
N GLY A 126 -2.23 -20.07 -7.59
CA GLY A 126 -3.56 -20.29 -8.17
C GLY A 126 -4.02 -19.05 -8.95
N ASP A 127 -5.21 -18.53 -8.60
CA ASP A 127 -5.78 -17.32 -9.22
C ASP A 127 -5.40 -16.02 -8.49
N LYS A 128 -4.65 -16.11 -7.39
CA LYS A 128 -4.26 -14.94 -6.58
C LYS A 128 -2.81 -14.57 -6.81
N LYS A 129 -2.56 -13.27 -7.04
CA LYS A 129 -1.20 -12.71 -7.02
C LYS A 129 -0.83 -12.37 -5.57
N ILE A 130 0.34 -12.82 -5.13
CA ILE A 130 0.93 -12.48 -3.84
C ILE A 130 2.11 -11.55 -4.13
N ILE A 131 2.09 -10.36 -3.56
CA ILE A 131 3.12 -9.34 -3.75
C ILE A 131 3.88 -9.23 -2.44
N ARG A 132 5.11 -9.75 -2.41
CA ARG A 132 6.03 -9.61 -1.28
C ARG A 132 6.91 -8.40 -1.50
N VAL A 133 6.91 -7.48 -0.54
CA VAL A 133 7.76 -6.28 -0.58
C VAL A 133 8.62 -6.25 0.67
N LYS A 134 9.93 -6.24 0.47
CA LYS A 134 10.91 -5.98 1.52
C LYS A 134 11.12 -4.49 1.68
N VAL A 135 10.92 -3.96 2.87
CA VAL A 135 11.12 -2.55 3.19
C VAL A 135 12.09 -2.38 4.36
N PRO A 136 12.85 -1.29 4.42
CA PRO A 136 13.69 -1.02 5.59
C PRO A 136 12.88 -0.89 6.87
N ALA A 137 13.46 -1.36 7.99
CA ALA A 137 12.86 -1.17 9.30
C ALA A 137 12.68 0.34 9.62
N PRO A 138 11.59 0.72 10.30
CA PRO A 138 11.33 2.11 10.66
C PRO A 138 12.41 2.62 11.63
N THR A 139 13.02 3.74 11.29
CA THR A 139 14.07 4.39 12.10
C THR A 139 13.55 5.68 12.70
N ARG A 140 14.12 6.09 13.84
CA ARG A 140 13.75 7.36 14.49
C ARG A 140 14.17 8.53 13.60
N GLN A 141 13.22 9.38 13.24
CA GLN A 141 13.44 10.56 12.41
C GLN A 141 13.47 11.84 13.26
N ALA A 142 12.52 12.00 14.16
CA ALA A 142 12.40 13.22 14.96
C ALA A 142 11.81 12.95 16.34
N VAL A 143 12.11 13.84 17.29
CA VAL A 143 11.51 13.89 18.62
C VAL A 143 11.01 15.31 18.83
N GLU A 144 9.71 15.47 18.96
CA GLU A 144 9.04 16.74 19.24
C GLU A 144 8.69 16.80 20.73
N ILE A 145 9.04 17.91 21.38
CA ILE A 145 8.85 18.10 22.81
C ILE A 145 7.86 19.22 23.02
N PHE A 146 6.77 18.92 23.71
CA PHE A 146 5.71 19.90 23.98
C PHE A 146 5.94 20.56 25.34
N ALA A 147 6.80 21.57 25.36
CA ALA A 147 7.17 22.28 26.59
C ALA A 147 5.98 22.97 27.28
N GLU A 148 4.94 23.33 26.53
CA GLU A 148 3.72 23.98 27.05
C GLU A 148 2.88 23.03 27.93
N ALA A 149 2.94 21.72 27.66
CA ALA A 149 2.20 20.70 28.39
C ALA A 149 3.06 20.03 29.49
N GLN A 150 4.16 20.65 29.88
CA GLN A 150 5.06 20.16 30.92
C GLN A 150 4.42 20.22 32.31
N GLN A 151 4.44 19.10 33.03
CA GLN A 151 4.02 19.00 34.42
C GLN A 151 5.25 18.89 35.32
N ALA A 152 5.37 19.81 36.28
CA ALA A 152 6.44 19.79 37.26
C ALA A 152 5.86 19.51 38.65
N THR A 153 6.31 18.43 39.27
CA THR A 153 5.97 18.07 40.64
C THR A 153 7.21 18.22 41.52
N VAL A 154 7.11 19.02 42.57
CA VAL A 154 8.18 19.17 43.57
C VAL A 154 7.69 18.60 44.89
N GLN A 155 8.16 17.40 45.24
CA GLN A 155 7.89 16.79 46.53
C GLN A 155 8.95 17.23 47.54
N LYS A 156 8.49 17.83 48.64
CA LYS A 156 9.34 18.47 49.65
C LYS A 156 9.33 17.65 50.92
N ASN A 157 10.50 17.19 51.33
CA ASN A 157 10.68 16.59 52.64
C ASN A 157 11.32 17.67 53.54
N TRP A 158 10.46 18.48 54.19
CA TRP A 158 10.75 19.42 55.30
C TRP A 158 11.67 20.65 55.02
N ARG A 159 11.46 21.73 55.82
CA ARG A 159 12.25 22.99 56.00
C ARG A 159 12.04 24.24 55.11
N ARG A 160 12.42 25.39 55.70
CA ARG A 160 12.01 26.81 55.45
C ARG A 160 12.63 27.53 54.24
N TYR A 161 13.71 27.03 53.62
CA TYR A 161 14.50 27.79 52.63
C TYR A 161 14.31 27.34 51.16
N VAL A 162 13.22 26.61 50.88
CA VAL A 162 13.01 25.85 49.64
C VAL A 162 12.65 26.72 48.42
N TRP A 163 12.14 27.93 48.62
CA TRP A 163 11.64 28.74 47.51
C TRP A 163 12.74 29.18 46.53
N TRP A 164 13.96 29.45 47.02
CA TRP A 164 15.09 29.88 46.18
C TRP A 164 15.75 28.70 45.44
N THR A 165 15.99 27.58 46.12
CA THR A 165 16.71 26.44 45.54
C THR A 165 15.86 25.68 44.52
N GLY A 166 14.55 25.60 44.71
CA GLY A 166 13.67 24.85 43.83
C GLY A 166 13.60 25.41 42.41
N SER A 167 13.81 26.71 42.22
CA SER A 167 13.77 27.34 40.89
C SER A 167 14.96 26.94 40.02
N ASN A 168 16.17 26.94 40.60
CA ASN A 168 17.40 26.59 39.87
C ASN A 168 17.39 25.11 39.50
N GLU A 169 17.03 24.25 40.45
CA GLU A 169 16.99 22.80 40.25
C GLU A 169 15.88 22.38 39.29
N LEU A 170 14.73 23.06 39.33
CA LEU A 170 13.67 22.88 38.34
C LEU A 170 14.16 23.30 36.96
N SER A 171 14.81 24.46 36.83
CA SER A 171 15.35 24.92 35.54
C SER A 171 16.38 23.95 34.98
N GLU A 172 17.23 23.36 35.83
CA GLU A 172 18.20 22.35 35.42
C GLU A 172 17.51 21.05 34.99
N ALA A 173 16.52 20.57 35.75
CA ALA A 173 15.73 19.40 35.36
C ALA A 173 15.01 19.62 34.02
N LYS A 174 14.48 20.83 33.77
CA LYS A 174 13.90 21.20 32.47
C LYS A 174 14.94 21.18 31.34
N ALA A 175 16.16 21.62 31.61
CA ALA A 175 17.25 21.61 30.62
C ALA A 175 17.70 20.19 30.25
N GLN A 176 17.47 19.20 31.12
CA GLN A 176 17.78 17.79 30.85
C GLN A 176 16.71 17.07 30.00
N VAL A 177 15.45 17.55 29.99
CA VAL A 177 14.34 16.92 29.24
C VAL A 177 14.68 16.65 27.77
N PRO A 178 15.30 17.58 27.00
CA PRO A 178 15.63 17.30 25.60
C PRO A 178 16.67 16.21 25.41
N LEU A 179 17.60 16.05 26.37
CA LEU A 179 18.61 15.00 26.31
C LEU A 179 17.98 13.64 26.56
N GLU A 180 17.16 13.54 27.62
CA GLU A 180 16.42 12.33 27.96
C GLU A 180 15.40 11.94 26.87
N ALA A 181 14.72 12.91 26.27
CA ALA A 181 13.81 12.67 25.15
C ALA A 181 14.52 12.10 23.91
N ARG A 182 15.75 12.53 23.64
CA ARG A 182 16.57 11.98 22.55
C ARG A 182 17.10 10.58 22.87
N ALA A 183 17.44 10.34 24.14
CA ALA A 183 17.93 9.07 24.64
C ALA A 183 16.82 8.04 24.92
N LEU A 184 15.55 8.45 24.86
CA LEU A 184 14.40 7.59 25.13
C LEU A 184 14.50 6.31 24.31
N GLU A 185 14.53 5.15 24.96
CA GLU A 185 14.46 3.86 24.27
C GLU A 185 13.01 3.41 24.15
N LEU A 186 12.65 2.85 22.99
CA LEU A 186 11.32 2.26 22.83
C LEU A 186 11.22 0.96 23.60
N LEU A 187 10.09 0.81 24.29
CA LEU A 187 9.68 -0.49 24.80
C LEU A 187 9.48 -1.47 23.63
N PRO A 188 9.77 -2.77 23.81
CA PRO A 188 9.57 -3.78 22.77
C PRO A 188 8.13 -3.83 22.22
N ALA A 189 7.13 -3.56 23.08
CA ALA A 189 5.73 -3.49 22.69
C ALA A 189 5.45 -2.33 21.72
N ASP A 190 5.99 -1.14 22.00
CA ASP A 190 5.82 0.04 21.14
C ASP A 190 6.56 -0.13 19.82
N ARG A 191 7.74 -0.77 19.84
CA ARG A 191 8.49 -1.11 18.63
C ARG A 191 7.66 -2.00 17.70
N LYS A 192 7.08 -3.08 18.24
CA LYS A 192 6.21 -3.97 17.48
C LYS A 192 4.99 -3.23 16.92
N LYS A 193 4.40 -2.33 17.70
CA LYS A 193 3.29 -1.48 17.24
C LYS A 193 3.70 -0.60 16.06
N ILE A 194 4.86 0.07 16.11
CA ILE A 194 5.37 0.90 15.00
C ILE A 194 5.57 0.04 13.76
N GLU A 195 6.18 -1.14 13.91
CA GLU A 195 6.38 -2.07 12.81
C GLU A 195 5.04 -2.51 12.20
N ASP A 196 4.05 -2.87 13.02
CA ASP A 196 2.72 -3.30 12.56
C ASP A 196 1.98 -2.14 11.85
N ASP A 197 1.99 -0.93 12.43
CA ASP A 197 1.37 0.26 11.85
C ASP A 197 2.06 0.67 10.54
N THR A 198 3.39 0.62 10.48
CA THR A 198 4.16 0.91 9.27
C THR A 198 3.88 -0.13 8.19
N ARG A 199 3.85 -1.41 8.55
CA ARG A 199 3.53 -2.52 7.64
C ARG A 199 2.15 -2.33 7.02
N GLU A 200 1.17 -1.96 7.84
CA GLU A 200 -0.20 -1.70 7.41
C GLU A 200 -0.31 -0.49 6.47
N GLN A 201 0.39 0.61 6.77
CA GLN A 201 0.42 1.78 5.90
C GLN A 201 1.04 1.48 4.53
N VAL A 202 2.20 0.79 4.52
CA VAL A 202 2.86 0.36 3.28
C VAL A 202 1.96 -0.60 2.50
N ARG A 203 1.31 -1.56 3.17
CA ARG A 203 0.38 -2.50 2.55
C ARG A 203 -0.76 -1.79 1.84
N ARG A 204 -1.47 -0.90 2.54
CA ARG A 204 -2.59 -0.12 1.97
C ARG A 204 -2.16 0.70 0.76
N LEU A 205 -0.96 1.27 0.84
CA LEU A 205 -0.40 2.05 -0.26
C LEU A 205 -0.14 1.20 -1.50
N ILE A 206 0.49 0.03 -1.35
CA ILE A 206 0.72 -0.90 -2.47
C ILE A 206 -0.62 -1.40 -3.03
N GLU A 207 -1.58 -1.72 -2.17
CA GLU A 207 -2.92 -2.14 -2.61
C GLU A 207 -3.63 -1.07 -3.44
N ALA A 208 -3.47 0.20 -3.07
CA ALA A 208 -3.99 1.32 -3.84
C ALA A 208 -3.32 1.48 -5.20
N LEU A 209 -2.02 1.18 -5.31
CA LEU A 209 -1.26 1.25 -6.57
C LEU A 209 -1.58 0.07 -7.50
N VAL A 210 -1.71 -1.13 -6.94
CA VAL A 210 -1.80 -2.38 -7.71
C VAL A 210 -3.26 -2.80 -7.99
N SER A 211 -4.23 -2.00 -7.56
CA SER A 211 -5.65 -2.18 -7.86
C SER A 211 -6.18 -3.56 -7.44
N SER A 212 -6.34 -3.81 -6.13
CA SER A 212 -7.04 -4.96 -5.48
C SER A 212 -6.76 -6.41 -5.97
N GLN A 213 -5.93 -6.63 -6.98
CA GLN A 213 -5.73 -7.93 -7.64
C GLN A 213 -4.68 -8.83 -6.99
N GLY A 214 -4.36 -8.60 -5.71
CA GLY A 214 -3.41 -9.45 -5.00
C GLY A 214 -3.37 -9.23 -3.50
N GLN A 215 -2.83 -10.21 -2.81
CA GLN A 215 -2.49 -10.11 -1.39
C GLN A 215 -1.10 -9.49 -1.27
N VAL A 216 -1.00 -8.35 -0.57
CA VAL A 216 0.29 -7.70 -0.31
C VAL A 216 0.83 -8.17 1.04
N ILE A 217 2.08 -8.63 1.04
CA ILE A 217 2.84 -9.03 2.22
C ILE A 217 4.05 -8.10 2.31
N VAL A 218 4.15 -7.37 3.42
CA VAL A 218 5.27 -6.45 3.67
C VAL A 218 6.16 -7.06 4.76
N GLU A 219 7.43 -7.22 4.43
CA GLU A 219 8.47 -7.79 5.29
C GLU A 219 9.52 -6.70 5.58
N PHE A 220 10.00 -6.63 6.82
CA PHE A 220 11.14 -5.77 7.15
C PHE A 220 12.45 -6.53 6.89
N GLU A 221 13.47 -5.82 6.43
CA GLU A 221 14.84 -6.36 6.26
C GLU A 221 15.51 -6.74 7.59
#